data_AF-A0A7J6W9S3-F1
#
_entry.id   AF-A0A7J6W9S3-F1
#
_cell.length_a   1.000
_cell.length_b   1.000
_cell.length_c   1.000
_cell.angle_alpha   90.00
_cell.angle_beta   90.00
_cell.angle_gamma   90.00
#
_symmetry.space_group_name_H-M   'P 1'
#
loop_
_entity.id
_entity.type
_entity.pdbx_description
1 polymer ?
#
loop_
_entity_poly.entity_id
_entity_poly.type
_entity_poly.pdbx_seq_one_letter_code
_entity_poly.pdbx_strand_id
1 'polypeptide(L)'
;MGKGLGEHQYYFVVPKPRVCKAGNGRWIANTKHKPILDEQEDDIIGYKRTLTYYIFPKERQSSKDDIKTKWIMHEYRLQQTAKTQWALCKIGENGTTGSSCPSAEAGYDDHSL
;
A
#
# COMPACT_ATOMS: atom_id res chain seq x y z
N MET A 1 -17.71 -0.30 10.63
CA MET A 1 -17.58 -1.30 9.55
C MET A 1 -16.43 -0.88 8.64
N GLY A 2 -15.37 -1.68 8.53
CA GLY A 2 -14.20 -1.33 7.72
C GLY A 2 -14.52 -1.44 6.23
N LYS A 3 -14.29 -0.37 5.46
CA LYS A 3 -14.42 -0.43 4.00
C LYS A 3 -13.38 -1.41 3.44
N GLY A 4 -13.84 -2.37 2.64
CA GLY A 4 -12.98 -3.33 1.95
C GLY A 4 -12.17 -2.68 0.82
N LEU A 5 -11.21 -3.42 0.29
CA LEU A 5 -10.59 -3.07 -0.99
C LEU A 5 -11.67 -3.10 -2.08
N GLY A 6 -11.52 -2.27 -3.11
CA GLY A 6 -12.39 -2.25 -4.28
C GLY A 6 -12.42 -3.58 -5.03
N GLU A 7 -13.19 -3.63 -6.12
CA GLU A 7 -13.39 -4.84 -6.93
C GLU A 7 -12.08 -5.42 -7.47
N HIS A 8 -11.19 -4.56 -7.97
CA HIS A 8 -9.90 -4.99 -8.51
C HIS A 8 -8.85 -5.15 -7.41
N GLN A 9 -8.40 -6.40 -7.23
CA GLN A 9 -7.45 -6.78 -6.19
C GLN A 9 -6.36 -7.67 -6.80
N TYR A 10 -5.11 -7.35 -6.48
CA TYR A 10 -3.95 -8.03 -7.01
C TYR A 10 -3.15 -8.65 -5.87
N TYR A 11 -2.59 -9.84 -6.11
CA TYR A 11 -1.84 -10.60 -5.12
C TYR A 11 -0.42 -10.83 -5.60
N PHE A 12 0.55 -10.59 -4.73
CA PHE A 12 1.98 -10.72 -5.04
C PHE A 12 2.70 -11.41 -3.89
N VAL A 13 3.65 -12.29 -4.22
CA VAL A 13 4.63 -12.81 -3.26
C VAL A 13 5.93 -12.03 -3.49
N VAL A 14 6.37 -11.31 -2.47
CA VAL A 14 7.54 -10.43 -2.56
C VAL A 14 8.56 -10.79 -1.48
N PRO A 15 9.88 -10.70 -1.76
CA PRO A 15 10.88 -10.78 -0.71
C PRO A 15 10.63 -9.68 0.33
N LYS A 16 10.91 -9.94 1.60
CA LYS A 16 10.71 -9.00 2.69
C LYS A 16 11.49 -7.72 2.38
N PRO A 17 10.81 -6.62 2.04
CA PRO A 17 11.51 -5.45 1.56
C PRO A 17 12.24 -4.79 2.73
N ARG A 18 13.52 -4.48 2.56
CA ARG A 18 14.29 -3.67 3.53
C ARG A 18 13.85 -2.20 3.51
N VAL A 19 13.24 -1.76 2.40
CA VAL A 19 12.79 -0.38 2.17
C VAL A 19 11.40 -0.38 1.55
N CYS A 20 10.53 0.53 1.97
CA CYS A 20 9.15 0.64 1.50
C CYS A 20 8.96 1.59 0.32
N LYS A 21 10.02 1.94 -0.42
CA LYS A 21 9.93 2.76 -1.64
C LYS A 21 9.53 1.89 -2.83
N ALA A 22 8.66 2.42 -3.69
CA ALA A 22 8.26 1.77 -4.93
C ALA A 22 7.99 2.87 -5.97
N GLY A 23 8.61 2.81 -7.15
CA GLY A 23 8.49 3.84 -8.17
C GLY A 23 8.77 5.26 -7.63
N ASN A 24 7.89 6.20 -7.96
CA ASN A 24 7.92 7.59 -7.49
C ASN A 24 7.20 7.78 -6.14
N GLY A 25 7.21 6.79 -5.26
CA GLY A 25 6.50 6.89 -3.99
C GLY A 25 6.96 5.89 -2.93
N ARG A 26 6.14 5.75 -1.89
CA ARG A 26 6.40 4.83 -0.77
C ARG A 26 5.13 4.28 -0.15
N TRP A 27 5.26 3.09 0.42
CA TRP A 27 4.26 2.48 1.28
C TRP A 27 4.50 2.84 2.74
N ILE A 28 3.48 3.33 3.42
CA ILE A 28 3.53 3.68 4.84
C ILE A 28 2.58 2.76 5.60
N ALA A 29 3.06 2.14 6.69
CA ALA A 29 2.21 1.34 7.56
C ALA A 29 1.27 2.24 8.36
N ASN A 30 -0.03 1.99 8.26
CA ASN A 30 -1.06 2.75 8.98
C ASN A 30 -1.59 2.00 10.20
N THR A 31 -1.33 0.69 10.29
CA THR A 31 -1.78 -0.15 11.41
C THR A 31 -0.61 -0.86 12.05
N LYS A 32 -0.74 -1.12 13.36
CA LYS A 32 0.09 -2.12 14.03
C LYS A 32 -0.13 -3.49 13.39
N HIS A 33 0.82 -4.39 13.60
CA HIS A 33 0.66 -5.79 13.20
C HIS A 33 -0.52 -6.39 13.95
N LYS A 34 -1.45 -7.01 13.23
CA LYS A 34 -2.55 -7.80 13.78
C LYS A 34 -2.21 -9.27 13.64
N PRO A 35 -2.31 -10.08 14.72
CA PRO A 35 -2.09 -11.52 14.60
C PRO A 35 -3.14 -12.13 13.68
N ILE A 36 -2.73 -13.18 12.99
CA ILE A 36 -3.58 -14.09 12.24
C ILE A 36 -3.48 -15.40 13.01
N LEU A 37 -4.61 -15.85 13.54
CA LEU A 37 -4.70 -17.13 14.21
C LEU A 37 -4.98 -18.23 13.18
N ASP A 38 -4.67 -19.46 13.54
CA ASP A 38 -5.11 -20.65 12.82
C ASP A 38 -6.63 -20.83 12.93
N GLU A 39 -7.16 -21.89 12.33
CA GLU A 39 -8.61 -22.15 12.31
C GLU A 39 -9.18 -22.45 13.69
N GLN A 40 -8.37 -22.93 14.64
CA GLN A 40 -8.77 -23.25 16.01
C GLN A 40 -8.66 -22.03 16.95
N GLU A 41 -8.13 -20.91 16.45
CA GLU A 41 -7.82 -19.70 17.22
C GLU A 41 -6.78 -19.88 18.34
N ASP A 42 -6.04 -20.98 18.32
CA ASP A 42 -5.10 -21.36 19.37
C ASP A 42 -3.68 -20.85 19.08
N ASP A 43 -3.29 -20.82 17.81
CA ASP A 43 -1.91 -20.50 17.41
C ASP A 43 -1.83 -19.30 16.46
N ILE A 44 -0.88 -18.41 16.72
CA ILE A 44 -0.57 -17.32 15.78
C ILE A 44 0.26 -17.90 14.62
N ILE A 45 -0.33 -17.95 13.43
CA ILE A 45 0.33 -18.42 12.21
C ILE A 45 1.02 -17.29 11.45
N GLY A 46 0.66 -16.04 11.75
CA GLY A 46 1.23 -14.89 11.08
C GLY A 46 0.70 -13.55 11.54
N TYR A 47 1.04 -12.52 10.77
CA TYR A 47 0.66 -11.15 11.03
C TYR A 47 0.21 -10.47 9.75
N LYS A 48 -0.84 -9.66 9.88
CA LYS A 48 -1.32 -8.75 8.85
C LYS A 48 -1.04 -7.31 9.25
N ARG A 49 -0.61 -6.49 8.30
CA ARG A 49 -0.62 -5.03 8.46
C ARG A 49 -1.15 -4.33 7.20
N THR A 50 -1.74 -3.16 7.39
CA THR A 50 -2.23 -2.33 6.29
C THR A 50 -1.27 -1.18 6.03
N LEU A 51 -0.94 -0.97 4.75
CA LEU A 51 -0.14 0.14 4.28
C LEU A 51 -0.93 0.98 3.28
N THR A 52 -0.65 2.27 3.23
CA THR A 52 -1.12 3.18 2.17
C THR A 52 0.05 3.67 1.34
N TYR A 53 -0.16 3.77 0.02
CA TYR A 53 0.83 4.33 -0.87
C TYR A 53 0.73 5.85 -0.92
N TYR A 54 1.89 6.50 -0.91
CA TYR A 54 2.05 7.94 -1.05
C TYR A 54 2.96 8.23 -2.24
N ILE A 55 2.57 9.17 -3.08
CA ILE A 55 3.34 9.61 -4.25
C ILE A 55 4.22 10.80 -3.88
N PHE A 56 5.43 10.84 -4.43
CA PHE A 56 6.34 11.97 -4.40
C PHE A 56 6.00 12.92 -5.57
N PRO A 57 5.41 14.10 -5.31
CA PRO A 57 5.19 15.08 -6.36
C PRO A 57 6.52 15.64 -6.89
N LYS A 58 6.50 16.25 -8.08
CA LYS A 58 7.72 16.81 -8.73
C LYS A 58 8.39 17.88 -7.86
N GLU A 59 7.59 18.78 -7.30
CA GLU A 59 8.04 19.90 -6.45
C GLU A 59 8.25 19.51 -4.97
N ARG A 60 8.48 18.22 -4.69
CA ARG A 60 8.59 17.71 -3.32
C ARG A 60 9.82 18.29 -2.62
N GLN A 61 9.61 19.03 -1.55
CA GLN A 61 10.68 19.57 -0.69
C GLN A 61 10.96 18.66 0.51
N SER A 62 9.94 17.96 1.01
CA SER A 62 10.05 17.09 2.18
C SER A 62 9.04 15.94 2.16
N SER A 63 9.13 15.04 3.14
CA SER A 63 8.14 13.95 3.30
C SER A 63 6.75 14.42 3.74
N LYS A 64 6.59 15.68 4.11
CA LYS A 64 5.28 16.26 4.43
C LYS A 64 4.47 16.56 3.16
N ASP A 65 5.15 16.69 2.02
CA ASP A 65 4.53 16.97 0.72
C ASP A 65 4.09 15.69 -0.01
N ASP A 66 4.35 14.53 0.60
CA ASP A 66 3.95 13.24 0.06
C ASP A 66 2.41 13.16 -0.07
N ILE A 67 1.90 12.88 -1.27
CA ILE A 67 0.46 12.86 -1.56
C ILE A 67 -0.10 11.47 -1.26
N LYS A 68 -1.03 11.38 -0.30
CA LYS A 68 -1.74 10.15 0.03
C LYS A 68 -2.61 9.71 -1.15
N THR A 69 -2.50 8.44 -1.55
CA THR A 69 -3.35 7.87 -2.60
C THR A 69 -4.48 7.00 -2.04
N LYS A 70 -5.36 6.51 -2.92
CA LYS A 70 -6.37 5.50 -2.59
C LYS A 70 -5.78 4.07 -2.55
N TRP A 71 -4.53 3.86 -2.96
CA TRP A 71 -3.92 2.54 -2.97
C TRP A 71 -3.61 2.04 -1.57
N ILE A 72 -4.11 0.85 -1.28
CA ILE A 72 -3.97 0.13 -0.03
C ILE A 72 -3.30 -1.21 -0.30
N MET A 73 -2.38 -1.58 0.59
CA MET A 73 -1.77 -2.90 0.62
C MET A 73 -2.07 -3.56 1.96
N HIS A 74 -2.56 -4.79 1.91
CA HIS A 74 -2.52 -5.71 3.04
C HIS A 74 -1.29 -6.60 2.88
N GLU A 75 -0.32 -6.43 3.76
CA GLU A 75 0.87 -7.26 3.81
C GLU A 75 0.68 -8.32 4.89
N TYR A 76 0.94 -9.57 4.51
CA TYR A 76 0.82 -10.76 5.32
C TYR A 76 2.20 -11.40 5.46
N ARG A 77 2.54 -11.77 6.69
CA ARG A 77 3.79 -12.46 7.01
C ARG A 77 3.53 -13.63 7.91
N LEU A 78 4.31 -14.69 7.75
CA LEU A 78 4.31 -15.81 8.69
C LEU A 78 4.93 -15.37 10.03
N GLN A 79 4.53 -16.06 11.09
CA GLN A 79 5.18 -15.97 12.40
C GLN A 79 6.68 -16.28 12.21
N GLN A 80 7.55 -15.42 12.76
CA GLN A 80 8.98 -15.42 12.44
C GLN A 80 9.62 -16.78 12.73
N THR A 81 10.00 -17.47 11.64
CA THR A 81 11.13 -18.41 11.66
C THR A 81 12.28 -17.74 10.89
N ALA A 82 13.52 -18.06 11.23
CA ALA A 82 14.71 -17.48 10.57
C ALA A 82 14.73 -17.67 9.03
N LYS A 83 13.85 -18.50 8.48
CA LYS A 83 13.79 -18.93 7.08
C LYS A 83 12.79 -18.16 6.21
N THR A 84 11.83 -17.42 6.77
CA THR A 84 10.76 -16.81 5.98
C THR A 84 11.11 -15.38 5.57
N GLN A 85 11.78 -15.25 4.40
CA GLN A 85 12.17 -13.98 3.77
C GLN A 85 11.10 -13.44 2.80
N TRP A 86 9.86 -13.92 2.85
CA TRP A 86 8.80 -13.57 1.90
C TRP A 86 7.57 -13.00 2.60
N ALA A 87 6.81 -12.16 1.90
CA ALA A 87 5.52 -11.64 2.32
C ALA A 87 4.51 -11.83 1.18
N LEU A 88 3.26 -12.13 1.55
CA LEU A 88 2.13 -12.07 0.62
C LEU A 88 1.53 -10.67 0.72
N CYS A 89 1.40 -9.98 -0.41
CA CYS A 89 0.84 -8.64 -0.49
C CYS A 89 -0.43 -8.68 -1.33
N LYS A 90 -1.53 -8.19 -0.76
CA LYS A 90 -2.78 -7.95 -1.47
C LYS A 90 -2.94 -6.45 -1.67
N ILE A 91 -2.99 -5.99 -2.91
CA ILE A 91 -3.03 -4.56 -3.28
C ILE A 91 -4.35 -4.26 -3.99
N GLY A 92 -4.94 -3.10 -3.69
CA GLY A 92 -6.09 -2.56 -4.42
C GLY A 92 -6.38 -1.13 -3.97
N GLU A 93 -7.37 -0.49 -4.57
CA GLU A 93 -7.81 0.84 -4.12
C GLU A 93 -8.85 0.72 -2.99
N ASN A 94 -8.90 1.74 -2.13
CA ASN A 94 -9.95 1.85 -1.13
C ASN A 94 -11.30 2.14 -1.82
N GLY A 95 -12.31 1.30 -1.56
CA GLY A 95 -13.66 1.44 -2.11
C GLY A 95 -14.34 2.73 -1.64
N THR A 96 -14.08 3.82 -2.36
CA THR A 96 -14.90 5.03 -2.36
C THR A 96 -15.56 5.12 -3.72
N THR A 97 -16.74 4.51 -3.84
CA THR A 97 -17.69 4.87 -4.88
C THR A 97 -18.02 6.35 -4.71
N GLY A 98 -17.51 7.21 -5.60
CA GLY A 98 -17.81 8.64 -5.62
C GLY A 98 -16.60 9.55 -5.39
N SER A 99 -16.37 10.39 -6.39
CA SER A 99 -15.43 11.51 -6.49
C SER A 99 -14.03 11.18 -6.99
N SER A 100 -13.85 11.62 -8.23
CA SER A 100 -12.71 11.57 -9.14
C SER A 100 -11.41 12.05 -8.50
N CYS A 101 -10.30 11.41 -8.89
CA CYS A 101 -9.02 12.12 -8.92
C CYS A 101 -9.20 13.33 -9.85
N PRO A 102 -8.77 14.55 -9.48
CA PRO A 102 -8.56 15.56 -10.50
C PRO A 102 -7.53 14.98 -11.47
N SER A 103 -7.95 14.72 -12.70
CA SER A 103 -7.03 14.45 -13.80
C SER A 103 -5.99 15.56 -13.79
N ALA A 104 -4.72 15.16 -13.80
CA ALA A 104 -3.65 16.08 -14.13
C ALA A 104 -3.84 16.46 -15.61
N GLU A 105 -4.70 17.44 -15.86
CA GLU A 105 -4.75 18.15 -17.13
C GLU A 105 -3.40 18.86 -17.27
N ALA A 106 -2.59 18.31 -18.15
CA ALA A 106 -1.30 18.85 -18.53
C ALA A 106 -1.53 20.18 -19.27
N GLY A 107 -1.20 21.30 -18.63
CA GLY A 107 -0.88 22.54 -19.33
C GLY A 107 0.58 22.51 -19.76
N TYR A 108 0.85 21.94 -20.95
CA TYR A 108 2.10 22.15 -21.68
C TYR A 108 1.75 23.14 -22.79
N ASP A 109 1.89 24.43 -22.53
CA ASP A 109 1.75 25.49 -23.52
C ASP A 109 2.97 25.45 -24.46
N ASP A 110 2.78 24.81 -25.62
CA ASP A 110 3.61 25.00 -26.80
C ASP A 110 3.12 26.23 -27.53
N HIS A 111 3.83 27.35 -27.40
CA HIS A 111 3.85 28.38 -28.41
C HIS A 111 5.25 28.98 -28.52
N SER A 112 6.01 28.38 -29.44
CA SER A 112 7.10 29.06 -30.14
C SER A 112 6.48 30.01 -31.18
N LEU A 113 6.78 31.31 -31.07
CA LEU A 113 7.17 32.23 -32.16
C LEU A 113 7.85 33.46 -31.54
#